data_AF-A0A2V8NSQ6-F1
#
_entry.id   AF-A0A2V8NSQ6-F1
#
_cell.length_a   1.000
_cell.length_b   1.000
_cell.length_c   1.000
_cell.angle_alpha   90.00
_cell.angle_beta   90.00
_cell.angle_gamma   90.00
#
_symmetry.space_group_name_H-M   'P 1'
#
loop_
_entity.id
_entity.type
_entity.pdbx_description
1 polymer ?
#
loop_
_entity_poly.entity_id
_entity_poly.type
_entity_poly.pdbx_seq_one_letter_code
_entity_poly.pdbx_strand_id
1 'polypeptide(L)'
;LSCQGCNGHKYTKQQVTDPITGLVVPLFHPRRDRWNEHFAWSVDTTVIVGLTPTGRATVEALHLNRIELANLREVLYDAQEHPPTESNL
;
A
#
# COMPACT_ATOMS: atom_id res chain seq x y z
N LEU A 1 10.26 -6.67 -3.74
CA LEU A 1 10.07 -6.40 -5.18
C LEU A 1 8.60 -6.00 -5.40
N SER A 2 8.27 -5.08 -6.31
CA SER A 2 6.88 -4.70 -6.61
C SER A 2 6.32 -5.50 -7.80
N CYS A 3 5.02 -5.82 -7.80
CA CYS A 3 4.37 -6.55 -8.89
C CYS A 3 4.14 -5.66 -10.14
N GLN A 4 3.91 -6.29 -11.29
CA GLN A 4 3.65 -5.58 -12.56
C GLN A 4 2.46 -4.61 -12.47
N GLY A 5 1.37 -5.00 -11.79
CA GLY A 5 0.21 -4.12 -11.59
C GLY A 5 0.56 -2.85 -10.82
N CYS A 6 1.25 -2.98 -9.68
CA CYS A 6 1.66 -1.82 -8.89
C CYS A 6 2.69 -0.95 -9.63
N ASN A 7 3.62 -1.55 -10.37
CA ASN A 7 4.57 -0.81 -11.22
C ASN A 7 3.86 -0.05 -12.34
N GLY A 8 2.86 -0.65 -12.98
CA GLY A 8 2.04 -0.01 -14.00
C GLY A 8 1.26 1.19 -13.46
N HIS A 9 0.66 1.08 -12.27
CA HIS A 9 -0.03 2.20 -11.64
C HIS A 9 0.93 3.32 -11.20
N LYS A 10 2.12 2.96 -10.69
CA LYS A 10 3.14 3.92 -10.29
C LYS A 10 3.68 4.69 -11.51
N TYR A 11 4.07 3.98 -12.57
CA TYR A 11 4.73 4.55 -13.74
C TYR A 11 5.81 5.57 -13.33
N THR A 12 5.76 6.80 -13.85
CA THR A 12 6.65 7.92 -13.53
C THR A 12 6.12 8.81 -12.40
N LYS A 13 5.00 8.48 -11.75
CA LYS A 13 4.40 9.31 -10.70
C LYS A 13 5.33 9.37 -9.48
N GLN A 14 5.60 10.59 -9.03
CA GLN A 14 6.32 10.89 -7.79
C GLN A 14 5.46 11.62 -6.76
N GLN A 15 4.39 12.27 -7.23
CA GLN A 15 3.44 13.01 -6.40
C GLN A 15 2.02 12.66 -6.83
N VAL A 16 1.11 12.71 -5.87
CA VAL A 16 -0.30 12.31 -5.99
C VAL A 16 -1.14 13.16 -5.06
N THR A 17 -2.41 13.38 -5.42
CA THR A 17 -3.34 14.12 -4.56
C THR A 17 -3.83 13.21 -3.44
N ASP A 18 -3.77 13.66 -2.19
CA ASP A 18 -4.40 12.95 -1.08
C ASP A 18 -5.94 13.10 -1.16
N PRO A 19 -6.70 12.00 -1.20
CA PRO A 19 -8.15 12.06 -1.41
C PRO A 19 -8.91 12.79 -0.31
N ILE A 20 -8.35 12.85 0.91
CA ILE A 20 -9.03 13.50 2.05
C ILE A 20 -8.75 15.00 2.08
N THR A 21 -7.49 15.41 1.93
CA THR A 21 -7.11 16.83 2.06
C THR A 21 -7.11 17.60 0.75
N GLY A 22 -7.08 16.92 -0.40
CA GLY A 22 -6.94 17.53 -1.72
C GLY A 22 -5.54 18.10 -1.99
N LEU A 23 -4.58 17.94 -1.06
CA LEU A 23 -3.21 18.43 -1.23
C LEU A 23 -2.39 17.46 -2.08
N VAL A 24 -1.49 18.01 -2.90
CA VAL A 24 -0.49 17.23 -3.61
C VAL A 24 0.61 16.83 -2.63
N VAL A 25 0.83 15.51 -2.49
CA VAL A 25 1.78 14.92 -1.56
C VAL A 25 2.73 13.97 -2.31
N PRO A 26 3.94 13.72 -1.78
CA PRO A 26 4.82 12.71 -2.36
C PRO A 26 4.17 11.32 -2.24
N LEU A 27 4.39 10.50 -3.27
CA LEU A 27 4.10 9.07 -3.24
C LEU A 27 5.11 8.36 -2.33
N PHE A 28 4.67 7.35 -1.58
CA PHE A 28 5.54 6.60 -0.66
C PHE A 28 6.80 6.06 -1.36
N HIS A 29 7.93 6.24 -0.70
CA HIS A 29 9.24 5.83 -1.18
C HIS A 29 9.82 4.70 -0.32
N PRO A 30 9.75 3.43 -0.76
CA PRO A 30 10.06 2.26 0.08
C PRO A 30 11.51 2.17 0.59
N ARG A 31 12.45 2.95 0.04
CA ARG A 31 13.85 3.03 0.54
C ARG A 31 14.12 4.21 1.48
N ARG A 32 13.16 5.12 1.65
CA ARG A 32 13.33 6.38 2.40
C ARG A 32 12.30 6.52 3.52
N ASP A 33 11.11 5.97 3.31
CA ASP A 33 9.97 6.09 4.21
C ASP A 33 9.75 4.77 4.95
N ARG A 34 9.34 4.84 6.23
CA ARG A 34 9.05 3.65 7.04
C ARG A 34 7.61 3.21 6.82
N TRP A 35 7.40 1.93 6.51
CA TRP A 35 6.07 1.41 6.18
C TRP A 35 5.06 1.64 7.32
N ASN A 36 5.45 1.34 8.56
CA ASN A 36 4.61 1.45 9.76
C ASN A 36 4.25 2.90 10.17
N GLU A 37 4.94 3.91 9.64
CA GLU A 37 4.56 5.31 9.81
C GLU A 37 3.42 5.72 8.86
N HIS A 38 3.35 5.10 7.68
CA HIS A 38 2.43 5.49 6.62
C HIS A 38 1.24 4.54 6.46
N PHE A 39 1.39 3.29 6.89
CA PHE A 39 0.42 2.23 6.64
C PHE A 39 0.20 1.35 7.86
N ALA A 40 -1.00 0.78 7.91
CA ALA A 40 -1.34 -0.35 8.76
C ALA A 40 -2.12 -1.39 7.93
N TRP A 41 -2.18 -2.62 8.43
CA TRP A 41 -3.13 -3.63 7.95
C TRP A 41 -4.48 -3.44 8.65
N SER A 42 -5.57 -3.74 7.95
CA SER A 42 -6.87 -3.97 8.58
C SER A 42 -6.83 -5.19 9.51
N VAL A 43 -7.87 -5.34 10.34
CA VAL A 43 -7.94 -6.43 11.34
C VAL A 43 -7.86 -7.82 10.69
N ASP A 44 -8.48 -7.99 9.52
CA ASP A 44 -8.46 -9.20 8.70
C ASP A 44 -7.23 -9.27 7.77
N THR A 45 -6.36 -8.26 7.80
CA THR A 45 -5.11 -8.16 7.03
C THR A 45 -5.27 -8.16 5.50
N THR A 46 -6.47 -7.99 4.99
CA THR A 46 -6.73 -7.98 3.54
C THR A 46 -6.57 -6.57 2.92
N VAL A 47 -6.67 -5.52 3.73
CA VAL A 47 -6.68 -4.12 3.30
C VAL A 47 -5.51 -3.35 3.91
N ILE A 48 -4.83 -2.54 3.09
CA ILE A 48 -3.85 -1.56 3.55
C ILE A 48 -4.57 -0.26 3.89
N VAL A 49 -4.44 0.19 5.14
CA VAL A 49 -4.97 1.46 5.64
C VAL A 49 -3.88 2.51 5.59
N GLY A 50 -4.12 3.62 4.88
CA GLY A 50 -3.21 4.77 4.85
C GLY A 50 -3.38 5.66 6.09
N LEU A 51 -2.33 5.79 6.91
CA LEU A 51 -2.36 6.55 8.17
C LEU A 51 -2.05 8.05 7.97
N THR A 52 -1.29 8.37 6.91
CA THR A 52 -0.86 9.73 6.58
C THR A 52 -1.38 10.15 5.20
N PRO A 53 -1.34 11.45 4.85
CA PRO A 53 -1.68 11.91 3.50
C PRO A 53 -0.91 11.14 2.40
N THR A 54 0.40 10.97 2.56
CA THR A 54 1.22 10.13 1.65
C THR A 54 0.74 8.68 1.62
N GLY A 55 0.39 8.09 2.77
CA GLY A 55 -0.12 6.72 2.83
C GLY A 55 -1.43 6.55 2.06
N ARG A 56 -2.42 7.40 2.34
CA ARG A 56 -3.73 7.37 1.66
C ARG A 56 -3.60 7.58 0.16
N ALA A 57 -2.86 8.62 -0.24
CA ALA A 57 -2.63 8.93 -1.64
C ALA A 57 -1.91 7.78 -2.35
N THR A 58 -0.99 7.08 -1.67
CA THR A 58 -0.29 5.91 -2.23
C THR A 58 -1.24 4.72 -2.42
N VAL A 59 -2.07 4.41 -1.41
CA VAL A 59 -3.04 3.31 -1.49
C VAL A 59 -3.96 3.48 -2.69
N GLU A 60 -4.49 4.69 -2.87
CA GLU A 60 -5.38 5.01 -3.98
C GLU A 60 -4.63 5.00 -5.32
N ALA A 61 -3.54 5.77 -5.44
CA ALA A 61 -2.85 5.93 -6.72
C ALA A 61 -2.27 4.62 -7.26
N LEU A 62 -1.81 3.73 -6.37
CA LEU A 62 -1.26 2.42 -6.74
C LEU A 62 -2.29 1.30 -6.74
N HIS A 63 -3.55 1.61 -6.41
CA HIS A 63 -4.65 0.65 -6.34
C HIS A 63 -4.26 -0.56 -5.47
N LEU A 64 -3.71 -0.30 -4.29
CA LEU A 64 -3.15 -1.34 -3.40
C LEU A 64 -4.22 -2.25 -2.79
N ASN A 65 -5.48 -1.85 -2.85
CA ASN A 65 -6.64 -2.58 -2.32
C ASN A 65 -7.64 -2.96 -3.43
N ARG A 66 -7.20 -3.05 -4.69
CA ARG A 66 -8.04 -3.65 -5.74
C ARG A 66 -8.40 -5.10 -5.38
N ILE A 67 -9.56 -5.55 -5.84
CA ILE A 67 -10.17 -6.83 -5.43
C ILE A 67 -9.22 -8.02 -5.60
N GLU A 68 -8.40 -8.03 -6.66
CA GLU A 68 -7.45 -9.11 -6.94
C GLU A 68 -6.36 -9.22 -5.87
N LEU A 69 -5.92 -8.10 -5.29
CA LEU A 69 -4.94 -8.11 -4.20
C LEU A 69 -5.57 -8.46 -2.85
N ALA A 70 -6.79 -7.99 -2.60
CA ALA A 70 -7.52 -8.35 -1.38
C ALA A 70 -7.77 -9.86 -1.33
N ASN A 71 -8.30 -10.44 -2.40
CA ASN A 71 -8.54 -11.88 -2.51
C ASN A 71 -7.25 -12.69 -2.40
N LEU A 72 -6.14 -12.21 -2.99
CA LEU A 72 -4.84 -12.87 -2.84
C LEU A 72 -4.37 -12.88 -1.38
N ARG A 73 -4.54 -11.77 -0.66
CA ARG A 73 -4.15 -11.68 0.77
C ARG A 73 -4.99 -12.59 1.65
N GLU A 74 -6.28 -12.75 1.37
CA GLU A 74 -7.16 -13.70 2.06
C GLU A 74 -6.63 -15.14 1.92
N VAL A 75 -6.32 -15.57 0.70
CA VAL A 75 -5.73 -16.90 0.45
C VAL A 75 -4.37 -17.07 1.13
N LEU A 76 -3.53 -16.03 1.14
CA LEU A 76 -2.22 -16.09 1.79
C LEU A 76 -2.32 -16.05 3.32
N TYR A 77 -3.34 -15.40 3.87
CA TYR A 77 -3.61 -15.39 5.30
C TYR A 77 -4.00 -16.80 5.79
N ASP A 78 -4.88 -17.48 5.05
CA ASP A 78 -5.23 -18.88 5.33
C ASP A 78 -4.02 -19.82 5.25
N ALA A 79 -3.07 -19.50 4.37
CA ALA A 79 -1.79 -20.21 4.24
C ALA A 79 -0.73 -19.80 5.29
N GLN A 80 -1.03 -18.83 6.17
CA GLN A 80 -0.09 -18.26 7.16
C GLN A 80 1.15 -17.56 6.56
N GLU A 81 1.05 -17.11 5.31
CA GLU A 81 2.10 -16.39 4.57
C GLU A 81 1.86 -14.86 4.55
N HIS A 82 0.74 -14.40 5.13
CA HIS A 82 0.34 -13.00 5.24
C HIS A 82 -0.30 -12.70 6.60
N PRO A 83 -0.05 -11.52 7.22
CA PRO A 83 0.84 -10.45 6.78
C PRO A 83 2.32 -10.84 6.90
N PRO A 84 3.23 -10.21 6.13
CA PRO A 84 4.66 -10.46 6.28
C PRO A 84 5.10 -10.09 7.70
N THR A 85 5.74 -11.02 8.40
CA THR A 85 6.43 -10.72 9.66
C THR A 85 7.52 -9.68 9.42
N GLU A 86 7.75 -8.78 10.38
CA GLU A 86 8.69 -7.64 10.24
C GLU A 86 10.15 -8.04 9.91
N SER A 87 10.50 -9.32 9.87
CA SER A 87 11.86 -9.80 9.59
C SER A 87 12.32 -9.64 8.12
N ASN A 88 11.50 -9.11 7.21
CA ASN A 88 11.82 -9.07 5.77
C ASN A 88 11.53 -7.70 5.09
N LEU A 89 11.52 -6.60 5.85
CA LEU A 89 11.52 -5.23 5.29
C LEU A 89 12.85 -4.51 5.53
#